data_AF-A0A837DHP8-F1
#
_entry.id   AF-A0A837DHP8-F1
#
_cell.length_a   1.000
_cell.length_b   1.000
_cell.length_c   1.000
_cell.angle_alpha   90.00
_cell.angle_beta   90.00
_cell.angle_gamma   90.00
#
_symmetry.space_group_name_H-M   'P 1'
#
loop_
_entity.id
_entity.type
_entity.pdbx_description
1 polymer ?
#
loop_
_entity_poly.entity_id
_entity_poly.type
_entity_poly.pdbx_seq_one_letter_code
_entity_poly.pdbx_strand_id
1 'polypeptide(L)'
;MAESVPEVRTLSQAHAVLEAIRPALDAPSAEWLRYYLCSARVYAEVAEIDRGHHHEAMYWADRERRKAEAIKRTGVHGGPGRVVQV
;
A
#
# COMPACT_ATOMS: atom_id res chain seq x y z
N MET A 1 -9.91 -0.60 -28.23
CA MET A 1 -9.70 -1.84 -27.45
C MET A 1 -9.86 -1.46 -26.00
N ALA A 2 -10.85 -2.01 -25.30
CA ALA A 2 -11.07 -1.69 -23.89
C ALA A 2 -9.92 -2.27 -23.09
N GLU A 3 -9.05 -1.40 -22.59
CA GLU A 3 -7.99 -1.77 -21.66
C GLU A 3 -8.68 -2.27 -20.39
N SER A 4 -8.84 -3.59 -20.26
CA SER A 4 -9.35 -4.21 -19.05
C SER A 4 -8.36 -3.89 -17.95
N VAL A 5 -8.70 -2.91 -17.10
CA VAL A 5 -8.01 -2.69 -15.84
C VAL A 5 -7.93 -4.04 -15.15
N PRO A 6 -6.74 -4.60 -14.88
CA PRO A 6 -6.63 -5.94 -14.32
C PRO A 6 -7.36 -5.93 -12.98
N GLU A 7 -8.48 -6.65 -12.92
CA GLU A 7 -9.25 -6.77 -11.70
C GLU A 7 -8.38 -7.51 -10.68
N VAL A 8 -7.98 -6.80 -9.63
CA VAL A 8 -7.11 -7.33 -8.59
C VAL A 8 -7.93 -8.30 -7.73
N ARG A 9 -7.71 -9.60 -7.92
CA ARG A 9 -8.46 -10.66 -7.23
C ARG A 9 -7.60 -11.52 -6.32
N THR A 10 -6.29 -11.47 -6.45
CA THR A 10 -5.34 -12.22 -5.63
C THR A 10 -4.33 -11.30 -4.95
N LEU A 11 -3.74 -11.78 -3.86
CA LEU A 11 -2.68 -11.05 -3.17
C LEU A 11 -1.49 -10.75 -4.10
N SER A 12 -1.09 -11.71 -4.94
CA SER A 12 0.00 -11.53 -5.90
C SER A 12 -0.29 -10.44 -6.93
N GLN A 13 -1.53 -10.34 -7.43
CA GLN A 13 -1.93 -9.27 -8.33
C GLN A 13 -1.90 -7.90 -7.62
N ALA A 14 -2.33 -7.84 -6.35
CA ALA A 14 -2.25 -6.62 -5.57
C ALA A 14 -0.81 -6.14 -5.44
N HIS A 15 0.12 -7.05 -5.14
CA HIS A 15 1.54 -6.72 -5.10
C HIS A 15 2.05 -6.16 -6.44
N ALA A 16 1.74 -6.82 -7.55
CA ALA A 16 2.19 -6.38 -8.87
C ALA A 16 1.66 -4.98 -9.24
N VAL A 17 0.38 -4.72 -9.01
CA VAL A 17 -0.24 -3.42 -9.32
C VAL A 17 0.32 -2.33 -8.41
N LEU A 18 0.45 -2.60 -7.11
CA LEU A 18 0.96 -1.60 -6.16
C LEU A 18 2.45 -1.33 -6.34
N GLU A 19 3.25 -2.33 -6.75
CA GLU A 19 4.64 -2.11 -7.10
C GLU A 19 4.79 -1.17 -8.31
N ALA A 20 3.95 -1.34 -9.33
CA ALA A 20 3.98 -0.53 -10.53
C ALA A 20 3.65 0.96 -10.29
N ILE A 21 2.83 1.26 -9.28
CA ILE A 21 2.42 2.63 -8.93
C ILE A 21 3.17 3.20 -7.72
N ARG A 22 4.21 2.49 -7.23
CA ARG A 22 4.95 2.93 -6.05
C ARG A 22 5.64 4.28 -6.35
N PRO A 23 5.49 5.28 -5.47
CA PRO A 23 6.18 6.56 -5.61
C PRO A 23 7.71 6.40 -5.61
N ALA A 24 8.40 7.36 -6.22
CA ALA A 24 9.86 7.45 -6.12
C ALA A 24 10.31 7.60 -4.65
N LEU A 25 11.55 7.21 -4.34
CA LEU A 25 12.08 7.24 -2.98
C LEU A 25 12.13 8.65 -2.38
N ASP A 26 12.33 9.66 -3.23
CA ASP A 26 12.36 11.08 -2.91
C ASP A 26 11.00 11.77 -3.13
N ALA A 27 9.96 11.02 -3.48
CA ALA A 27 8.63 11.58 -3.68
C ALA A 27 8.12 12.26 -2.40
N PRO A 28 7.33 13.34 -2.52
CA PRO A 28 6.79 14.05 -1.37
C PRO A 28 6.00 13.14 -0.42
N SER A 29 6.02 13.43 0.88
CA SER A 29 5.25 12.68 1.89
C SER A 29 3.76 12.57 1.55
N ALA A 30 3.19 13.58 0.88
CA ALA A 30 1.81 13.58 0.44
C ALA A 30 1.51 12.52 -0.63
N GLU A 31 2.48 12.21 -1.50
CA GLU A 31 2.36 11.17 -2.51
C GLU A 31 2.46 9.77 -1.89
N TRP A 32 3.42 9.59 -0.99
CA TRP A 32 3.50 8.40 -0.15
C TRP A 32 2.23 8.16 0.66
N LEU A 33 1.63 9.21 1.23
CA LEU A 33 0.37 9.11 1.95
C LEU A 33 -0.76 8.59 1.05
N ARG A 34 -0.90 9.14 -0.16
CA ARG A 34 -1.89 8.67 -1.14
C ARG A 34 -1.65 7.21 -1.52
N TYR A 35 -0.41 6.84 -1.77
CA TYR A 35 -0.01 5.47 -2.07
C TYR A 35 -0.37 4.51 -0.93
N TYR A 36 -0.05 4.85 0.33
CA TYR A 36 -0.33 4.00 1.48
C TYR A 36 -1.83 3.80 1.72
N LEU A 37 -2.63 4.86 1.55
CA LEU A 37 -4.09 4.77 1.64
C LEU A 37 -4.68 3.93 0.52
N CYS A 38 -4.19 4.09 -0.71
CA CYS A 38 -4.60 3.28 -1.86
C CYS A 38 -4.24 1.80 -1.64
N SER A 39 -2.99 1.53 -1.26
CA SER A 39 -2.50 0.17 -0.97
C SER A 39 -3.33 -0.50 0.11
N ALA A 40 -3.59 0.20 1.21
CA ALA A 40 -4.41 -0.31 2.30
C ALA A 40 -5.83 -0.70 1.86
N ARG A 41 -6.43 0.07 0.93
CA ARG A 41 -7.74 -0.24 0.38
C ARG A 41 -7.68 -1.49 -0.52
N VAL A 42 -6.74 -1.55 -1.45
CA VAL A 42 -6.58 -2.68 -2.37
C VAL A 42 -6.38 -3.99 -1.61
N TYR A 43 -5.48 -4.01 -0.61
CA TYR A 43 -5.27 -5.21 0.19
C TYR A 43 -6.51 -5.61 1.01
N ALA A 44 -7.28 -4.65 1.54
CA ALA A 44 -8.51 -4.95 2.27
C ALA A 44 -9.59 -5.53 1.33
N GLU A 45 -9.74 -4.99 0.12
CA GLU A 45 -10.67 -5.52 -0.89
C GLU A 45 -10.25 -6.94 -1.32
N VAL A 46 -8.96 -7.18 -1.53
CA VAL A 46 -8.43 -8.52 -1.86
C VAL A 46 -8.60 -9.51 -0.72
N ALA A 47 -8.48 -9.09 0.54
CA ALA A 47 -8.67 -10.00 1.67
C ALA A 47 -10.06 -10.66 1.69
N GLU A 48 -11.08 -9.95 1.19
CA GLU A 48 -12.44 -10.47 1.10
C GLU A 48 -12.64 -11.42 -0.08
N ILE A 49 -11.86 -11.24 -1.16
CA ILE A 49 -11.92 -12.02 -2.40
C ILE A 49 -11.04 -13.28 -2.29
N ASP A 50 -9.76 -13.10 -1.98
CA ASP A 50 -8.75 -14.16 -1.85
C ASP A 50 -8.73 -14.70 -0.42
N ARG A 51 -9.77 -15.48 -0.09
CA ARG A 51 -9.92 -16.03 1.27
C ARG A 51 -8.76 -16.94 1.70
N GLY A 52 -8.01 -17.51 0.76
CA GLY A 52 -6.82 -18.30 1.05
C GLY A 52 -5.67 -17.46 1.62
N HIS A 53 -5.59 -16.19 1.23
CA HIS A 53 -4.60 -15.22 1.71
C HIS A 53 -5.21 -14.11 2.58
N HIS A 54 -6.43 -14.29 3.08
CA HIS A 54 -7.16 -13.27 3.83
C HIS A 54 -6.31 -12.64 4.95
N HIS A 55 -5.69 -13.47 5.79
CA HIS A 55 -4.87 -12.99 6.90
C HIS A 55 -3.64 -12.22 6.44
N GLU A 56 -3.03 -12.64 5.33
CA GLU A 56 -1.84 -12.01 4.78
C GLU A 56 -2.20 -10.67 4.11
N ALA A 57 -3.29 -10.64 3.35
CA ALA A 57 -3.84 -9.42 2.78
C ALA A 57 -4.27 -8.42 3.87
N MET A 58 -4.92 -8.87 4.94
CA MET A 58 -5.26 -8.02 6.08
C MET A 58 -4.02 -7.48 6.80
N TYR A 59 -2.98 -8.29 6.95
CA TYR A 59 -1.70 -7.83 7.49
C TYR A 59 -1.11 -6.68 6.65
N TRP A 60 -1.09 -6.83 5.32
CA TRP A 60 -0.62 -5.78 4.43
C TRP A 60 -1.50 -4.53 4.49
N ALA A 61 -2.83 -4.68 4.51
CA ALA A 61 -3.75 -3.57 4.65
C ALA A 61 -3.49 -2.76 5.92
N ASP A 62 -3.33 -3.43 7.06
CA ASP A 62 -3.06 -2.81 8.35
C ASP A 62 -1.69 -2.11 8.37
N ARG A 63 -0.65 -2.78 7.85
CA ARG A 63 0.70 -2.20 7.76
C ARG A 63 0.72 -0.91 6.96
N GLU A 64 0.07 -0.87 5.80
CA GLU A 64 0.03 0.32 4.96
C GLU A 64 -0.81 1.43 5.61
N ARG A 65 -1.88 1.10 6.35
CA ARG A 65 -2.61 2.08 7.18
C ARG A 65 -1.73 2.72 8.24
N ARG A 66 -0.97 1.92 9.00
CA ARG A 66 -0.06 2.44 10.05
C ARG A 66 0.97 3.41 9.48
N LYS A 67 1.47 3.15 8.27
CA LYS A 67 2.38 4.08 7.58
C LYS A 67 1.69 5.38 7.15
N ALA A 68 0.48 5.29 6.60
CA ALA A 68 -0.32 6.47 6.29
C ALA A 68 -0.58 7.31 7.54
N GLU A 69 -0.94 6.67 8.66
CA GLU A 69 -1.16 7.33 9.95
C GLU A 69 0.11 7.96 10.50
N ALA A 70 1.26 7.30 10.37
CA ALA A 70 2.54 7.88 10.75
C ALA A 70 2.82 9.17 9.97
N ILE A 71 2.61 9.18 8.65
CA ILE A 71 2.77 10.39 7.83
C ILE A 71 1.77 11.47 8.22
N LYS A 72 0.50 11.12 8.48
CA LYS A 72 -0.50 12.09 8.95
C LYS A 72 -0.09 12.73 10.28
N ARG A 73 0.54 11.97 11.16
CA ARG A 73 0.99 12.43 12.48
C ARG A 73 2.26 13.28 12.42
N THR A 74 3.23 12.90 11.57
CA THR A 74 4.56 13.54 11.55
C THR A 74 4.75 14.53 10.40
N GLY A 75 3.90 14.48 9.36
CA GLY A 75 4.08 15.17 8.09
C GLY A 75 5.20 14.61 7.21
N VAL A 76 5.92 13.58 7.68
CA VAL A 76 7.15 13.09 7.05
C VAL A 76 7.05 11.60 6.77
N HIS A 77 7.28 11.21 5.52
CA HIS A 77 7.57 9.82 5.19
C HIS A 77 9.03 9.50 5.54
N GLY A 78 9.24 8.69 6.58
CA GLY A 78 10.52 8.03 6.80
C GLY A 78 10.68 6.93 5.75
N GLY A 79 11.31 7.25 4.62
CA GLY A 79 11.60 6.29 3.56
C GLY A 79 12.26 5.00 4.10
N PRO A 80 12.17 3.87 3.37
CA PRO A 80 12.79 2.62 3.79
C PRO A 80 14.31 2.83 3.94
N GLY A 81 14.79 2.97 5.18
CA GLY A 81 16.21 3.19 5.49
C GLY A 81 16.54 4.40 6.36
N ARG A 82 15.63 5.36 6.60
CA ARG A 82 15.86 6.36 7.65
C ARG A 82 15.33 5.84 8.99
N VAL A 83 16.17 5.05 9.65
CA VAL A 83 16.08 4.86 11.10
C VAL A 83 16.13 6.26 11.73
N VAL A 84 15.03 6.68 12.33
CA VAL A 84 15.09 7.73 13.35
C VAL A 84 15.88 7.08 14.49
N GLN A 85 17.17 7.43 14.62
CA GLN A 85 17.90 7.14 15.85
C GLN A 85 17.18 7.92 16.96
N VAL A 86 16.58 7.18 17.89
CA VAL A 86 16.23 7.67 19.23
C VAL A 86 17.48 7.61 20.11
#